data_AF-A0A359LNR3-F1
#
_entry.id   AF-A0A359LNR3-F1
#
_cell.length_a   1.000
_cell.length_b   1.000
_cell.length_c   1.000
_cell.angle_alpha   90.00
_cell.angle_beta   90.00
_cell.angle_gamma   90.00
#
_symmetry.space_group_name_H-M   'P 1'
#
loop_
_entity.id
_entity.type
_entity.pdbx_description
1 polymer ?
#
loop_
_entity_poly.entity_id
_entity_poly.type
_entity_poly.pdbx_seq_one_letter_code
_entity_poly.pdbx_strand_id
1 'polypeptide(L)'
;MIAAVWRKGPFGNRVAAGVLAGVAALVVAMAGLGSWIGLSRVVPDHLESDREAARERGEVWRWLAERTPPQAGVLAFNGGALYLRAGRRYYALRAPTSYYYRDDSDGLLRWLREAPRHARQSGLSFVVLGDGDYWNDLSPELNRSLRASLDRDPRLQTVYSAGRYRVYRIALH
;
A
#
# COMPACT_ATOMS: atom_id res chain seq x y z
N MET A 1 -45.69 39.27 -39.84
CA MET A 1 -45.34 39.59 -38.42
C MET A 1 -44.46 38.47 -37.84
N ILE A 2 -43.24 38.22 -38.38
CA ILE A 2 -42.29 37.20 -37.87
C ILE A 2 -40.83 37.64 -38.17
N ALA A 3 -40.44 38.85 -37.75
CA ALA A 3 -39.04 39.30 -37.94
C ALA A 3 -38.43 40.02 -36.72
N ALA A 4 -39.22 40.28 -35.67
CA ALA A 4 -38.77 41.11 -34.54
C ALA A 4 -38.27 40.32 -33.32
N VAL A 5 -38.31 38.98 -33.33
CA VAL A 5 -38.01 38.17 -32.12
C VAL A 5 -36.56 37.68 -32.06
N TRP A 6 -35.74 37.93 -33.08
CA TRP A 6 -34.37 37.39 -33.17
C TRP A 6 -33.23 38.39 -32.93
N ARG A 7 -33.49 39.53 -32.28
CA ARG A 7 -32.43 40.47 -31.87
C ARG A 7 -32.23 40.47 -30.35
N LYS A 8 -31.70 39.36 -29.80
CA LYS A 8 -30.95 39.47 -28.53
C LYS A 8 -29.73 40.34 -28.82
N GLY A 9 -29.65 41.51 -28.18
CA GLY A 9 -28.59 42.48 -28.44
C GLY A 9 -27.19 41.90 -28.20
N PRO A 10 -26.17 42.31 -28.97
CA PRO A 10 -24.81 41.76 -28.92
C PRO A 10 -24.14 41.88 -27.53
N PHE A 11 -24.69 42.72 -26.65
CA PHE A 11 -24.21 42.93 -25.29
C PHE A 11 -24.43 41.73 -24.36
N GLY A 12 -25.61 41.08 -24.41
CA GLY A 12 -25.91 39.92 -23.57
C GLY A 12 -25.03 38.71 -23.90
N ASN A 13 -24.73 38.50 -25.18
CA ASN A 13 -23.84 37.44 -25.64
C ASN A 13 -22.38 37.69 -25.19
N ARG A 14 -21.92 38.94 -25.17
CA ARG A 14 -20.57 39.30 -24.72
C ARG A 14 -20.40 39.07 -23.21
N VAL A 15 -21.41 39.42 -22.41
CA VAL A 15 -21.40 39.15 -20.96
C VAL A 15 -21.39 37.65 -20.69
N ALA A 16 -22.27 36.89 -21.35
CA ALA A 16 -22.31 35.44 -21.22
C ALA A 16 -20.98 34.77 -21.62
N ALA A 17 -20.39 35.20 -22.73
CA ALA A 17 -19.09 34.72 -23.18
C ALA A 17 -17.97 35.04 -22.18
N GLY A 18 -17.96 36.25 -21.60
CA GLY A 18 -16.99 36.64 -20.56
C GLY A 18 -17.11 35.80 -19.30
N VAL A 19 -18.34 35.51 -18.85
CA VAL A 19 -18.58 34.62 -17.70
C VAL A 19 -18.10 33.21 -17.98
N LEU A 20 -18.45 32.63 -19.14
CA LEU A 20 -18.00 31.29 -19.52
C LEU A 20 -16.48 31.20 -19.65
N ALA A 21 -15.84 32.20 -20.25
CA ALA A 21 -14.38 32.27 -20.33
C ALA A 21 -13.73 32.38 -18.94
N GLY A 22 -14.31 33.18 -18.03
CA GLY A 22 -13.86 33.28 -16.65
C GLY A 22 -13.96 31.96 -15.89
N VAL A 23 -15.08 31.24 -16.03
CA VAL A 23 -15.26 29.91 -15.42
C VAL A 23 -14.26 28.92 -16.01
N ALA A 24 -14.08 28.90 -17.33
CA ALA A 24 -13.11 28.01 -17.96
C ALA A 24 -11.68 28.31 -17.49
N ALA A 25 -11.28 29.58 -17.41
CA ALA A 25 -9.98 29.99 -16.90
C ALA A 25 -9.78 29.57 -15.44
N LEU A 26 -10.81 29.70 -14.60
CA LEU A 26 -10.77 29.27 -13.20
C LEU A 26 -10.56 27.75 -13.09
N VAL A 27 -11.29 26.95 -13.87
CA VAL A 27 -11.13 25.49 -13.89
C VAL A 27 -9.71 25.09 -14.31
N VAL A 28 -9.18 25.74 -15.35
CA VAL A 28 -7.79 25.51 -15.83
C VAL A 28 -6.78 25.89 -14.74
N ALA A 29 -6.96 27.03 -14.08
CA ALA A 29 -6.08 27.48 -13.00
C ALA A 29 -6.12 26.51 -11.80
N MET A 30 -7.29 26.03 -11.40
CA MET A 30 -7.44 25.04 -10.33
C MET A 30 -6.77 23.71 -10.69
N ALA A 31 -6.96 23.21 -11.91
CA ALA A 31 -6.31 21.99 -12.39
C ALA A 31 -4.78 22.15 -12.45
N GLY A 32 -4.29 23.31 -12.89
CA GLY A 32 -2.87 23.66 -12.93
C GLY A 32 -2.26 23.72 -11.53
N LEU A 33 -2.92 24.39 -10.59
CA LEU A 33 -2.49 24.45 -9.18
C LEU A 33 -2.50 23.06 -8.53
N GLY A 34 -3.54 22.27 -8.75
CA GLY A 34 -3.63 20.89 -8.24
C GLY A 34 -2.50 20.02 -8.79
N SER A 35 -2.24 20.11 -10.10
CA SER A 35 -1.14 19.40 -10.76
C SER A 35 0.22 19.86 -10.21
N TRP A 36 0.44 21.17 -10.09
CA TRP A 36 1.67 21.73 -9.54
C TRP A 36 1.92 21.26 -8.10
N ILE A 37 0.91 21.29 -7.23
CA ILE A 37 1.03 20.78 -5.85
C ILE A 37 1.32 19.28 -5.86
N GLY A 38 0.63 18.52 -6.70
CA GLY A 38 0.87 17.08 -6.84
C GLY A 38 2.32 16.77 -7.23
N LEU A 39 2.83 17.45 -8.26
CA LEU A 39 4.19 17.25 -8.77
C LEU A 39 5.28 17.81 -7.84
N SER A 40 5.05 18.96 -7.21
CA SER A 40 6.07 19.64 -6.40
C SER A 40 6.14 19.18 -4.95
N ARG A 41 5.08 18.57 -4.42
CA ARG A 41 5.02 18.13 -3.01
C ARG A 41 4.67 16.66 -2.88
N VAL A 42 3.52 16.24 -3.40
CA VAL A 42 2.99 14.89 -3.16
C VAL A 42 3.90 13.80 -3.75
N VAL A 43 4.34 13.96 -5.00
CA VAL A 43 5.21 12.98 -5.67
C VAL A 43 6.58 12.88 -4.99
N PRO A 44 7.31 13.98 -4.71
CA PRO A 44 8.57 13.92 -3.96
C PRO A 44 8.45 13.21 -2.62
N ASP A 45 7.44 13.55 -1.81
CA ASP A 45 7.23 12.95 -0.49
C ASP A 45 6.97 11.44 -0.59
N HIS A 46 6.20 11.01 -1.60
CA HIS A 46 5.96 9.59 -1.87
C HIS A 46 7.25 8.86 -2.26
N LEU A 47 8.06 9.46 -3.15
CA LEU A 47 9.33 8.88 -3.58
C LEU A 47 10.34 8.78 -2.45
N GLU A 48 10.35 9.73 -1.53
CA GLU A 48 11.20 9.67 -0.33
C GLU A 48 10.75 8.54 0.60
N SER A 49 9.45 8.47 0.91
CA SER A 49 8.87 7.36 1.70
C SER A 49 9.15 6.00 1.08
N ASP A 50 9.05 5.87 -0.25
CA ASP A 50 9.35 4.62 -0.97
C ASP A 50 10.83 4.25 -0.89
N ARG A 51 11.73 5.23 -0.99
CA ARG A 51 13.17 5.01 -0.82
C ARG A 51 13.50 4.54 0.59
N GLU A 52 12.91 5.15 1.60
CA GLU A 52 13.03 4.69 2.99
C GLU A 52 12.51 3.26 3.14
N ALA A 53 11.37 2.93 2.54
CA ALA A 53 10.77 1.60 2.64
C ALA A 53 11.67 0.56 1.99
N ALA A 54 12.28 0.91 0.85
CA ALA A 54 13.23 0.05 0.15
C ALA A 54 14.53 -0.16 0.96
N ARG A 55 15.00 0.87 1.68
CA ARG A 55 16.17 0.77 2.58
C ARG A 55 15.88 -0.16 3.76
N GLU A 56 14.79 0.10 4.49
CA GLU A 56 14.36 -0.72 5.63
C GLU A 56 14.15 -2.19 5.23
N ARG A 57 13.50 -2.42 4.09
CA ARG A 57 13.30 -3.77 3.54
C ARG A 57 14.62 -4.44 3.16
N GLY A 58 15.57 -3.68 2.62
CA GLY A 58 16.91 -4.15 2.33
C GLY A 58 17.66 -4.62 3.57
N GLU A 59 17.50 -3.92 4.70
CA GLU A 59 18.08 -4.34 5.98
C GLU A 59 17.51 -5.66 6.48
N VAL A 60 16.19 -5.85 6.36
CA VAL A 60 15.54 -7.13 6.69
C VAL A 60 16.08 -8.27 5.84
N TRP A 61 16.23 -8.06 4.54
CA TRP A 61 16.76 -9.11 3.65
C TRP A 61 18.21 -9.46 3.96
N ARG A 62 19.05 -8.45 4.23
CA ARG A 62 20.43 -8.67 4.66
C ARG A 62 20.48 -9.44 5.98
N TRP A 63 19.67 -9.04 6.97
CA TRP A 63 19.59 -9.74 8.24
C TRP A 63 19.18 -11.21 8.05
N LEU A 64 18.18 -11.49 7.21
CA LEU A 64 17.79 -12.86 6.88
C LEU A 64 18.93 -13.66 6.25
N ALA A 65 19.67 -13.05 5.32
CA ALA A 65 20.81 -13.68 4.64
C ALA A 65 21.91 -14.10 5.61
N GLU A 66 22.20 -13.24 6.60
CA GLU A 66 23.32 -13.39 7.54
C GLU A 66 22.95 -14.22 8.78
N ARG A 67 21.70 -14.17 9.24
CA ARG A 67 21.30 -14.66 10.57
C ARG A 67 20.39 -15.88 10.54
N THR A 68 19.97 -16.35 9.37
CA THR A 68 19.09 -17.53 9.26
C THR A 68 19.76 -18.66 8.48
N PRO A 69 19.41 -19.94 8.74
CA PRO A 69 19.90 -21.06 7.94
C PRO A 69 19.53 -20.92 6.46
N PRO A 70 20.36 -21.39 5.51
CA PRO A 70 20.06 -21.33 4.07
C PRO A 70 18.73 -21.98 3.67
N GLN A 71 18.35 -23.04 4.39
CA GLN A 71 17.10 -23.79 4.18
C GLN A 71 15.87 -23.14 4.82
N ALA A 72 16.00 -22.02 5.53
CA ALA A 72 14.88 -21.37 6.19
C ALA A 72 13.85 -20.86 5.17
N GLY A 73 12.60 -21.29 5.34
CA GLY A 73 11.47 -20.78 4.58
C GLY A 73 10.91 -19.51 5.22
N VAL A 74 10.53 -18.53 4.40
CA VAL A 74 10.01 -17.23 4.85
C VAL A 74 8.63 -16.94 4.26
N LEU A 75 7.66 -16.63 5.11
CA LEU A 75 6.40 -16.03 4.67
C LEU A 75 6.64 -14.53 4.41
N ALA A 76 6.47 -14.08 3.17
CA ALA A 76 6.67 -12.68 2.80
C ALA A 76 5.76 -12.28 1.63
N PHE A 77 5.21 -11.06 1.67
CA PHE A 77 4.34 -10.57 0.60
C PHE A 77 5.09 -10.38 -0.73
N ASN A 78 6.28 -9.77 -0.68
CA ASN A 78 7.17 -9.60 -1.83
C ASN A 78 8.38 -10.53 -1.74
N GLY A 79 8.21 -11.77 -2.18
CA GLY A 79 9.24 -12.78 -2.02
C GLY A 79 10.25 -12.90 -3.16
N GLY A 80 9.96 -12.37 -4.36
CA GLY A 80 10.92 -12.41 -5.47
C GLY A 80 12.23 -11.71 -5.11
N ALA A 81 12.13 -10.52 -4.53
CA ALA A 81 13.31 -9.77 -4.13
C ALA A 81 13.98 -10.34 -2.85
N LEU A 82 13.22 -10.99 -1.97
CA LEU A 82 13.77 -11.74 -0.84
C LEU A 82 14.62 -12.92 -1.33
N TYR A 83 14.16 -13.68 -2.33
CA TYR A 83 14.97 -14.76 -2.91
C TYR A 83 16.27 -14.24 -3.49
N LEU A 84 16.22 -13.16 -4.29
CA LEU A 84 17.40 -12.59 -4.93
C LEU A 84 18.41 -11.97 -3.95
N ARG A 85 17.93 -11.31 -2.88
CA ARG A 85 18.81 -10.60 -1.93
C ARG A 85 19.23 -11.44 -0.73
N ALA A 86 18.36 -12.33 -0.25
CA ALA A 86 18.61 -13.14 0.95
C ALA A 86 18.90 -14.61 0.64
N GLY A 87 18.64 -15.09 -0.59
CA GLY A 87 18.83 -16.49 -0.93
C GLY A 87 17.95 -17.44 -0.13
N ARG A 88 16.77 -16.99 0.31
CA ARG A 88 15.82 -17.80 1.10
C ARG A 88 14.60 -18.17 0.27
N ARG A 89 14.09 -19.38 0.48
CA ARG A 89 12.81 -19.80 -0.09
C ARG A 89 11.70 -18.97 0.55
N TYR A 90 10.69 -18.62 -0.23
CA TYR A 90 9.56 -17.87 0.27
C TYR A 90 8.22 -18.48 -0.11
N TYR A 91 7.21 -18.07 0.64
CA TYR A 91 5.82 -18.24 0.28
C TYR A 91 5.09 -16.90 0.44
N ALA A 92 4.37 -16.49 -0.60
CA ALA A 92 3.54 -15.29 -0.57
C ALA A 92 2.11 -15.67 -0.23
N LEU A 93 1.64 -15.18 0.92
CA LEU A 93 0.27 -15.40 1.36
C LEU A 93 -0.66 -14.48 0.54
N ARG A 94 -1.27 -15.03 -0.52
CA ARG A 94 -2.21 -14.30 -1.39
C ARG A 94 -3.63 -14.42 -0.85
N ALA A 95 -4.21 -13.28 -0.52
CA ALA A 95 -5.59 -13.21 -0.05
C ALA A 95 -6.57 -13.78 -1.08
N PRO A 96 -7.55 -14.59 -0.65
CA PRO A 96 -8.62 -15.03 -1.53
C PRO A 96 -9.35 -13.83 -2.14
N THR A 97 -9.50 -13.84 -3.47
CA THR A 97 -10.15 -12.75 -4.22
C THR A 97 -11.60 -12.51 -3.78
N SER A 98 -12.24 -13.52 -3.19
CA SER A 98 -13.60 -13.43 -2.66
C SER A 98 -13.79 -12.35 -1.60
N TYR A 99 -12.78 -12.04 -0.78
CA TYR A 99 -12.89 -10.98 0.23
C TYR A 99 -12.99 -9.59 -0.43
N TYR A 100 -12.24 -9.38 -1.51
CA TYR A 100 -12.27 -8.13 -2.27
C TYR A 100 -13.60 -7.92 -2.98
N TYR A 101 -14.11 -8.95 -3.65
CA TYR A 101 -15.39 -8.83 -4.38
C TYR A 101 -16.60 -8.67 -3.47
N ARG A 102 -16.47 -9.00 -2.19
CA ARG A 102 -17.54 -8.85 -1.19
C ARG A 102 -17.32 -7.66 -0.26
N ASP A 103 -16.25 -6.88 -0.47
CA ASP A 103 -15.84 -5.79 0.42
C ASP A 103 -15.73 -6.24 1.90
N ASP A 104 -15.28 -7.47 2.13
CA ASP A 104 -15.18 -8.09 3.47
C ASP A 104 -13.77 -7.93 4.04
N SER A 105 -13.39 -6.70 4.37
CA SER A 105 -12.09 -6.37 4.95
C SER A 105 -11.86 -7.06 6.31
N ASP A 106 -12.91 -7.29 7.08
CA ASP A 106 -12.82 -8.00 8.37
C ASP A 106 -12.53 -9.49 8.16
N GLY A 107 -13.14 -10.12 7.15
CA GLY A 107 -12.83 -11.48 6.73
C GLY A 107 -11.41 -11.63 6.26
N LEU A 108 -10.93 -10.67 5.46
CA LEU A 108 -9.53 -10.60 5.06
C LEU A 108 -8.61 -10.46 6.29
N LEU A 109 -8.91 -9.56 7.22
CA LEU A 109 -8.11 -9.37 8.43
C LEU A 109 -8.06 -10.66 9.28
N ARG A 110 -9.20 -11.34 9.46
CA ARG A 110 -9.26 -12.64 10.15
C ARG A 110 -8.39 -13.67 9.44
N TRP A 111 -8.44 -13.73 8.11
CA TRP A 111 -7.61 -14.63 7.32
C TRP A 111 -6.11 -14.32 7.45
N LEU A 112 -5.72 -13.04 7.43
CA LEU A 112 -4.33 -12.62 7.61
C LEU A 112 -3.79 -12.91 9.01
N ARG A 113 -4.63 -12.87 10.05
CA ARG A 113 -4.25 -13.31 11.41
C ARG A 113 -3.93 -14.81 11.49
N GLU A 114 -4.39 -15.61 10.52
CA GLU A 114 -4.03 -17.02 10.41
C GLU A 114 -2.70 -17.26 9.67
N ALA A 115 -2.03 -16.21 9.21
CA ALA A 115 -0.73 -16.29 8.55
C ALA A 115 0.31 -17.13 9.33
N PRO A 116 0.45 -17.01 10.67
CA PRO A 116 1.40 -17.82 11.44
C PRO A 116 1.08 -19.32 11.36
N ARG A 117 -0.22 -19.67 11.42
CA ARG A 117 -0.68 -21.06 11.31
C ARG A 117 -0.35 -21.62 9.91
N HIS A 118 -0.65 -20.86 8.86
CA HIS A 118 -0.33 -21.25 7.49
C HIS A 118 1.17 -21.41 7.26
N ALA A 119 1.97 -20.45 7.74
CA ALA A 119 3.43 -20.51 7.63
C ALA A 119 3.99 -21.76 8.30
N ARG A 120 3.49 -22.10 9.49
CA ARG A 120 3.87 -23.33 10.20
C ARG A 120 3.48 -24.59 9.42
N GLN A 121 2.24 -24.67 8.92
CA GLN A 121 1.77 -25.82 8.12
C GLN A 121 2.58 -26.02 6.84
N SER A 122 3.12 -24.94 6.27
CA SER A 122 3.99 -24.98 5.10
C SER A 122 5.47 -25.18 5.43
N GLY A 123 5.83 -25.47 6.69
CA GLY A 123 7.22 -25.70 7.11
C GLY A 123 8.10 -24.46 7.03
N LEU A 124 7.51 -23.26 7.05
CA LEU A 124 8.27 -22.01 7.08
C LEU A 124 8.75 -21.73 8.50
N SER A 125 9.88 -21.02 8.62
CA SER A 125 10.52 -20.70 9.89
C SER A 125 10.31 -19.25 10.31
N PHE A 126 10.06 -18.36 9.35
CA PHE A 126 9.94 -16.92 9.59
C PHE A 126 8.73 -16.31 8.88
N VAL A 127 8.23 -15.21 9.44
CA VAL A 127 7.25 -14.31 8.82
C VAL A 127 7.88 -12.92 8.74
N VAL A 128 7.79 -12.29 7.57
CA VAL A 128 8.18 -10.89 7.36
C VAL A 128 6.93 -10.09 7.08
N LEU A 129 6.78 -8.97 7.78
CA LEU A 129 5.66 -8.06 7.59
C LEU A 129 6.12 -6.60 7.60
N GLY A 130 5.80 -5.88 6.53
CA GLY A 130 5.93 -4.42 6.42
C GLY A 130 4.59 -3.70 6.47
N ASP A 131 4.60 -2.42 6.85
CA ASP A 131 3.40 -1.56 6.78
C ASP A 131 2.83 -1.46 5.37
N GLY A 132 3.67 -1.59 4.35
CA GLY A 132 3.24 -1.52 2.94
C GLY A 132 2.88 -2.86 2.31
N ASP A 133 2.78 -3.97 3.05
CA ASP A 133 2.55 -5.28 2.40
C ASP A 133 1.08 -5.51 2.04
N TYR A 134 0.13 -4.83 2.69
CA TYR A 134 -1.32 -4.98 2.45
C TYR A 134 -2.02 -3.65 2.18
N TRP A 135 -1.30 -2.65 1.67
CA TRP A 135 -1.83 -1.29 1.49
C TRP A 135 -3.00 -1.21 0.48
N ASN A 136 -3.04 -2.10 -0.51
CA ASN A 136 -4.16 -2.22 -1.45
C ASN A 136 -5.35 -2.99 -0.85
N ASP A 137 -5.11 -3.74 0.22
CA ASP A 137 -6.02 -4.76 0.71
C ASP A 137 -6.67 -4.37 2.05
N LEU A 138 -6.00 -3.52 2.84
CA LEU A 138 -6.43 -3.08 4.15
C LEU A 138 -6.29 -1.57 4.30
N SER A 139 -7.23 -0.95 5.01
CA SER A 139 -7.04 0.42 5.48
C SER A 139 -5.83 0.52 6.43
N PRO A 140 -5.23 1.73 6.58
CA PRO A 140 -4.13 1.94 7.51
C PRO A 140 -4.46 1.52 8.96
N GLU A 141 -5.71 1.65 9.38
CA GLU A 141 -6.19 1.23 10.70
C GLU A 141 -6.17 -0.29 10.84
N LEU A 142 -6.69 -1.02 9.86
CA LEU A 142 -6.74 -2.49 9.89
C LEU A 142 -5.33 -3.09 9.79
N ASN A 143 -4.44 -2.48 9.01
CA ASN A 143 -3.06 -2.92 8.92
C ASN A 143 -2.29 -2.71 10.23
N ARG A 144 -2.49 -1.58 10.91
CA ARG A 144 -1.98 -1.36 12.27
C ARG A 144 -2.54 -2.38 13.26
N SER A 145 -3.83 -2.71 13.16
CA SER A 145 -4.49 -3.75 13.97
C SER A 145 -3.91 -5.14 13.72
N LEU A 146 -3.64 -5.50 12.46
CA LEU A 146 -2.98 -6.74 12.08
C LEU A 146 -1.60 -6.85 12.73
N ARG A 147 -0.76 -5.81 12.59
CA ARG A 147 0.58 -5.78 13.20
C ARG A 147 0.54 -5.91 14.70
N ALA A 148 -0.31 -5.11 15.37
CA ALA A 148 -0.47 -5.21 16.82
C ALA A 148 -0.97 -6.58 17.28
N SER A 149 -1.80 -7.26 16.47
CA SER A 149 -2.25 -8.63 16.73
C SER A 149 -1.12 -9.64 16.60
N LEU A 150 -0.27 -9.51 15.58
CA LEU A 150 0.84 -10.44 15.33
C LEU A 150 1.98 -10.25 16.34
N ASP A 151 2.23 -9.02 16.78
CA ASP A 151 3.20 -8.70 17.83
C ASP A 151 2.86 -9.36 19.18
N ARG A 152 1.57 -9.61 19.43
CA ARG A 152 1.07 -10.24 20.67
C ARG A 152 0.76 -11.72 20.49
N ASP A 153 0.97 -12.27 19.29
CA ASP A 153 0.67 -13.67 19.00
C ASP A 153 1.72 -14.57 19.66
N PRO A 154 1.36 -15.46 20.60
CA PRO A 154 2.33 -16.33 21.28
C PRO A 154 3.03 -17.32 20.34
N ARG A 155 2.49 -17.54 19.13
CA ARG A 155 3.11 -18.39 18.09
C ARG A 155 4.26 -17.68 17.38
N LEU A 156 4.41 -16.37 17.58
CA LEU A 156 5.41 -15.54 16.94
C LEU A 156 6.34 -14.92 17.98
N GLN A 157 7.62 -14.90 17.66
CA GLN A 157 8.62 -14.14 18.40
C GLN A 157 9.26 -13.13 17.46
N THR A 158 9.16 -11.84 17.77
CA THR A 158 9.92 -10.82 17.03
C THR A 158 11.42 -11.04 17.26
N VAL A 159 12.15 -11.27 16.16
CA VAL A 159 13.61 -11.52 16.19
C VAL A 159 14.40 -10.39 15.55
N TYR A 160 13.75 -9.56 14.73
CA TYR A 160 14.37 -8.39 14.12
C TYR A 160 13.31 -7.35 13.70
N SER A 161 13.70 -6.09 13.71
CA SER A 161 12.89 -4.96 13.24
C SER A 161 13.77 -3.92 12.57
N ALA A 162 13.32 -3.39 11.43
CA ALA A 162 13.95 -2.28 10.73
C ALA A 162 12.84 -1.35 10.22
N GLY A 163 12.70 -0.19 10.88
CA GLY A 163 11.65 0.79 10.58
C GLY A 163 10.26 0.17 10.48
N ARG A 164 9.67 0.21 9.28
CA ARG A 164 8.32 -0.32 9.02
C ARG A 164 8.26 -1.83 8.91
N TYR A 165 9.38 -2.55 8.90
CA TYR A 165 9.40 -4.01 8.73
C TYR A 165 9.74 -4.74 10.02
N ARG A 166 9.12 -5.91 10.21
CA ARG A 166 9.40 -6.84 11.30
C ARG A 166 9.63 -8.24 10.77
N VAL A 167 10.52 -8.97 11.43
CA VAL A 167 10.76 -10.39 11.23
C VAL A 167 10.34 -11.13 12.49
N TYR A 168 9.43 -12.07 12.32
CA TYR A 168 8.98 -12.97 13.36
C TYR A 168 9.54 -14.37 13.11
N ARG A 169 10.03 -15.01 14.15
CA ARG A 169 10.30 -16.45 14.18
C ARG A 169 9.03 -17.16 14.61
N ILE A 170 8.72 -18.27 13.94
CA ILE A 170 7.57 -19.11 14.29
C ILE A 170 7.99 -20.06 15.41
N ALA A 171 7.25 -20.07 16.53
CA ALA A 171 7.50 -20.97 17.64
C ALA A 171 7.09 -22.41 17.28
N LEU A 172 7.97 -23.37 17.61
CA LEU A 172 7.67 -24.80 17.59
C LEU A 172 7.10 -25.15 18.98
N HIS A 173 5.77 -25.17 19.10
CA HIS A 173 5.09 -25.80 20.23
C HIS A 173 4.64 -27.18 19.80
#